data_AF-A0A258BH93-F1
#
_entry.id   AF-A0A258BH93-F1
#
_cell.length_a   1.000
_cell.length_b   1.000
_cell.length_c   1.000
_cell.angle_alpha   90.00
_cell.angle_beta   90.00
_cell.angle_gamma   90.00
#
_symmetry.space_group_name_H-M   'P 1'
#
loop_
_entity.id
_entity.type
_entity.pdbx_description
1 polymer ?
#
loop_
_entity_poly.entity_id
_entity_poly.type
_entity_poly.pdbx_seq_one_letter_code
_entity_poly.pdbx_strand_id
1 'polypeptide(L)'
;MNSKDFPLDVSLFNVRRFLSAVDEAKVDVVLAGHQHHAYIEPRVMDGHTTLFLNASTGMSHRIRRQPHGFNILNFTETSVRIDMLRYDKGAFTIFEAMAHTK
;
A
#
# COMPACT_ATOMS: atom_id res chain seq x y z
N MET A 1 1.53 -14.50 -3.29
CA MET A 1 1.89 -14.40 -1.86
C MET A 1 0.87 -15.20 -1.07
N ASN A 2 1.28 -16.01 -0.11
CA ASN A 2 0.33 -16.69 0.78
C ASN A 2 -0.21 -15.65 1.75
N SER A 3 -1.52 -15.64 2.04
CA SER A 3 -2.16 -14.63 2.91
C SER A 3 -1.57 -14.59 4.32
N LYS A 4 -0.88 -15.67 4.74
CA LYS A 4 -0.18 -15.76 6.03
C LYS A 4 1.11 -14.94 6.16
N ASP A 5 1.59 -14.32 5.09
CA ASP A 5 2.81 -13.50 5.11
C ASP A 5 2.52 -11.99 5.10
N PHE A 6 1.25 -11.59 5.25
CA PHE A 6 0.87 -10.19 5.05
C PHE A 6 1.16 -9.31 6.27
N PRO A 7 1.73 -8.10 6.08
CA PRO A 7 2.20 -7.25 7.18
C PRO A 7 1.13 -6.85 8.19
N LEU A 8 -0.09 -6.57 7.73
CA LEU A 8 -1.21 -6.27 8.63
C LEU A 8 -1.57 -7.47 9.50
N ASP A 9 -1.47 -8.67 8.96
CA ASP A 9 -1.87 -9.89 9.64
C ASP A 9 -0.78 -10.43 10.58
N VAL A 10 0.49 -10.08 10.36
CA VAL A 10 1.64 -10.61 11.13
C VAL A 10 2.39 -9.60 11.99
N SER A 11 2.25 -8.28 11.77
CA SER A 11 3.11 -7.26 12.40
C SER A 11 2.36 -6.11 13.10
N LEU A 12 1.03 -6.03 13.00
CA LEU A 12 0.29 -4.92 13.58
C LEU A 12 -0.22 -5.26 14.99
N PHE A 13 0.31 -4.59 16.01
CA PHE A 13 -0.30 -4.61 17.34
C PHE A 13 -1.72 -4.04 17.28
N ASN A 14 -2.66 -4.68 17.99
CA ASN A 14 -4.07 -4.30 18.00
C ASN A 14 -4.77 -4.29 16.62
N VAL A 15 -4.39 -5.20 15.71
CA VAL A 15 -4.97 -5.32 14.35
C VAL A 15 -6.50 -5.23 14.33
N ARG A 16 -7.20 -5.92 15.23
CA ARG A 16 -8.68 -5.89 15.27
C ARG A 16 -9.23 -4.49 15.54
N ARG A 17 -8.65 -3.78 16.51
CA ARG A 17 -9.09 -2.42 16.86
C ARG A 17 -8.80 -1.44 15.73
N PHE A 18 -7.64 -1.59 15.09
CA PHE A 18 -7.28 -0.79 13.92
C PHE A 18 -8.26 -1.03 12.76
N LEU A 19 -8.51 -2.29 12.39
CA LEU A 19 -9.43 -2.63 11.31
C LEU A 19 -10.86 -2.17 11.61
N SER A 20 -11.34 -2.29 12.85
CA SER A 20 -12.65 -1.74 13.27
C SER A 20 -12.72 -0.24 13.03
N ALA A 21 -11.69 0.51 13.46
CA ALA A 21 -11.68 1.96 13.28
C ALA A 21 -11.61 2.38 11.80
N VAL A 22 -10.85 1.64 10.97
CA VAL A 22 -10.77 1.87 9.52
C VAL A 22 -12.14 1.65 8.86
N ASP A 23 -12.83 0.57 9.23
CA ASP A 23 -14.16 0.24 8.70
C ASP A 23 -15.25 1.22 9.17
N GLU A 24 -15.29 1.54 10.47
CA GLU A 24 -16.22 2.52 11.05
C GLU A 24 -16.09 3.89 10.40
N ALA A 25 -14.85 4.31 10.09
CA ALA A 25 -14.57 5.57 9.42
C ALA A 25 -14.70 5.51 7.88
N LYS A 26 -14.96 4.32 7.31
CA LYS A 26 -15.06 4.09 5.85
C LYS A 26 -13.88 4.68 5.08
N VAL A 27 -12.67 4.39 5.55
CA VAL A 27 -11.41 4.89 4.97
C VAL A 27 -11.14 4.21 3.64
N ASP A 28 -11.15 4.95 2.54
CA ASP A 28 -10.88 4.40 1.19
C ASP A 28 -9.42 3.98 0.98
N VAL A 29 -8.47 4.69 1.61
CA VAL A 29 -7.02 4.50 1.39
C VAL A 29 -6.25 4.61 2.70
N VAL A 30 -5.47 3.58 3.03
CA VAL A 30 -4.52 3.57 4.16
C VAL A 30 -3.10 3.59 3.61
N LEU A 31 -2.33 4.61 4.00
CA LEU A 31 -0.90 4.70 3.68
C LEU A 31 -0.07 4.17 4.85
N ALA A 32 0.68 3.12 4.60
CA ALA A 32 1.60 2.49 5.53
C ALA A 32 3.06 2.73 5.12
N GLY A 33 3.94 2.60 6.10
CA GLY A 33 5.39 2.63 5.94
C GLY A 33 6.04 1.56 6.81
N HIS A 34 7.30 1.77 7.19
CA HIS A 34 8.10 0.91 8.09
C HIS A 34 8.55 -0.43 7.49
N GLN A 35 7.69 -1.12 6.73
CA GLN A 35 8.12 -2.29 5.98
C GLN A 35 8.66 -1.88 4.62
N HIS A 36 9.91 -2.27 4.31
CA HIS A 36 10.61 -1.92 3.08
C HIS A 36 10.09 -2.67 1.83
N HIS A 37 8.86 -3.20 1.86
CA HIS A 37 8.24 -3.93 0.76
C HIS A 37 6.99 -3.19 0.30
N ALA A 38 7.00 -2.77 -0.95
CA ALA A 38 5.87 -2.09 -1.55
C ALA A 38 4.76 -3.08 -1.89
N TYR A 39 3.52 -2.72 -1.56
CA TYR A 39 2.34 -3.49 -1.96
C TYR A 39 1.12 -2.58 -2.06
N ILE A 40 0.12 -3.04 -2.81
CA ILE A 40 -1.25 -2.53 -2.77
C ILE A 40 -2.17 -3.72 -2.50
N GLU A 41 -2.98 -3.63 -1.46
CA GLU A 41 -3.97 -4.65 -1.13
C GLU A 41 -5.36 -4.04 -0.97
N PRO A 42 -6.34 -4.42 -1.82
CA PRO A 42 -7.74 -4.12 -1.58
C PRO A 42 -8.33 -5.07 -0.54
N ARG A 43 -9.00 -4.53 0.47
CA ARG A 43 -9.72 -5.29 1.49
C ARG A 43 -11.15 -4.80 1.61
N VAL A 44 -12.10 -5.72 1.45
CA VAL A 44 -13.54 -5.43 1.58
C VAL A 44 -13.95 -5.60 3.04
N MET A 45 -14.52 -4.55 3.64
CA MET A 45 -15.04 -4.50 5.01
C MET A 45 -16.46 -3.92 4.95
N ASP A 46 -17.47 -4.73 5.28
CA ASP A 46 -18.89 -4.35 5.27
C ASP A 46 -19.33 -3.59 4.01
N GLY A 47 -18.95 -4.12 2.83
CA GLY A 47 -19.32 -3.56 1.52
C GLY A 47 -18.52 -2.33 1.10
N HIS A 48 -17.60 -1.84 1.93
CA HIS A 48 -16.64 -0.78 1.62
C HIS A 48 -15.27 -1.40 1.29
N THR A 49 -14.60 -0.89 0.25
CA THR A 49 -13.26 -1.36 -0.11
C THR A 49 -12.22 -0.35 0.38
N THR A 50 -11.33 -0.79 1.26
CA THR A 50 -10.15 -0.03 1.67
C THR A 50 -8.93 -0.55 0.93
N LEU A 51 -8.15 0.36 0.35
CA LEU A 51 -6.84 0.05 -0.22
C LEU A 51 -5.75 0.27 0.82
N PHE A 52 -5.00 -0.77 1.14
CA PHE A 52 -3.79 -0.68 1.96
C PHE A 52 -2.57 -0.56 1.05
N LEU A 53 -1.87 0.57 1.13
CA LEU A 53 -0.68 0.84 0.35
C LEU A 53 0.50 0.94 1.28
N ASN A 54 1.58 0.25 0.97
CA ASN A 54 2.86 0.50 1.59
C ASN A 54 3.82 1.11 0.58
N ALA A 55 4.36 2.27 0.90
CA ALA A 55 5.42 2.86 0.08
C ALA A 55 6.70 2.06 0.32
N SER A 56 7.44 1.75 -0.76
CA SER A 56 8.84 1.32 -0.62
C SER A 56 9.65 2.41 0.09
N THR A 57 10.92 2.16 0.36
CA THR A 57 11.81 3.21 0.85
C THR A 57 12.39 4.04 -0.30
N GLY A 58 12.06 5.33 -0.36
CA GLY A 58 12.55 6.22 -1.41
C GLY A 58 14.06 6.53 -1.37
N MET A 59 14.69 6.47 -0.19
CA MET A 59 16.11 6.84 0.00
C MET A 59 16.89 5.88 0.92
N SER A 60 16.31 4.75 1.33
CA SER A 60 16.97 3.90 2.33
C SER A 60 17.93 2.90 1.69
N HIS A 61 19.22 3.09 1.96
CA HIS A 61 20.26 2.09 1.71
C HIS A 61 20.25 0.93 2.73
N ARG A 62 19.25 0.84 3.63
CA ARG A 62 19.15 -0.29 4.57
C ARG A 62 19.08 -1.58 3.76
N ILE A 63 20.16 -2.34 3.85
CA ILE A 63 20.49 -3.53 3.09
C ILE A 63 19.33 -4.54 3.15
N ARG A 64 18.44 -4.50 2.15
CA ARG A 64 17.40 -5.51 1.95
C ARG A 64 17.14 -5.83 0.48
N ARG A 65 18.11 -5.70 -0.43
CA ARG A 65 17.97 -6.09 -1.87
C ARG A 65 16.73 -5.52 -2.60
N GLN A 66 16.02 -4.56 -2.01
CA GLN A 66 14.81 -3.97 -2.56
C GLN A 66 15.19 -2.65 -3.25
N PRO A 67 14.74 -2.43 -4.50
CA PRO A 67 15.00 -1.18 -5.19
C PRO A 67 14.30 -0.03 -4.46
N HIS A 68 14.93 1.15 -4.48
CA HIS A 68 14.29 2.37 -4.00
C HIS A 68 12.99 2.60 -4.76
N GLY A 69 11.95 3.07 -4.09
CA GLY A 69 10.67 3.26 -4.74
C GLY A 69 9.74 4.17 -3.96
N PHE A 70 8.70 4.61 -4.64
CA PHE A 70 7.63 5.43 -4.08
C PHE A 70 6.36 5.23 -4.91
N ASN A 71 5.22 5.63 -4.37
CA ASN A 71 3.95 5.56 -5.07
C ASN A 71 3.53 6.97 -5.50
N ILE A 72 2.92 7.10 -6.68
CA ILE A 72 2.20 8.30 -7.11
C ILE A 72 0.71 7.97 -7.07
N LEU A 73 -0.05 8.79 -6.34
CA LEU A 73 -1.50 8.65 -6.25
C LEU A 73 -2.16 9.81 -6.99
N ASN A 74 -2.92 9.49 -8.03
CA ASN A 74 -3.71 10.44 -8.79
C ASN A 74 -5.19 10.23 -8.44
N PHE A 75 -5.77 11.20 -7.76
CA PHE A 75 -7.17 11.16 -7.33
C PHE A 75 -8.06 11.94 -8.29
N THR A 76 -9.26 11.43 -8.50
CA THR A 76 -10.43 12.16 -9.02
C THR A 76 -11.52 12.15 -7.95
N GLU A 77 -12.70 12.70 -8.25
CA GLU A 77 -13.83 12.68 -7.32
C GLU A 77 -14.28 11.25 -6.95
N THR A 78 -14.13 10.28 -7.86
CA THR A 78 -14.67 8.92 -7.69
C THR A 78 -13.66 7.81 -7.85
N SER A 79 -12.40 8.14 -8.16
CA SER A 79 -11.37 7.13 -8.40
C SER A 79 -9.99 7.55 -7.93
N VAL A 80 -9.16 6.56 -7.66
CA VAL A 80 -7.72 6.72 -7.42
C VAL A 80 -6.95 5.80 -8.37
N ARG A 81 -5.93 6.36 -9.01
CA ARG A 81 -4.89 5.61 -9.69
C ARG A 81 -3.62 5.64 -8.85
N ILE A 82 -3.06 4.48 -8.58
CA ILE A 82 -1.85 4.29 -7.79
C ILE A 82 -0.80 3.71 -8.74
N ASP A 83 0.22 4.49 -9.06
CA ASP A 83 1.40 4.02 -9.78
C ASP A 83 2.51 3.72 -8.76
N MET A 84 3.03 2.50 -8.76
CA MET A 84 4.18 2.11 -7.94
C MET A 84 5.45 2.21 -8.76
N LEU A 85 6.37 3.07 -8.32
CA LEU A 85 7.62 3.31 -9.00
C LEU A 85 8.77 2.65 -8.26
N ARG A 86 9.71 2.11 -9.04
CA ARG A 86 10.99 1.61 -8.54
C ARG A 86 12.14 2.17 -9.36
N TYR A 87 13.27 2.38 -8.70
CA TYR A 87 14.50 2.75 -9.36
C TYR A 87 15.08 1.54 -10.08
N ASP A 88 15.21 1.64 -11.41
CA ASP A 88 15.82 0.64 -12.26
C ASP A 88 16.61 1.34 -13.38
N LYS A 89 17.84 0.87 -13.65
CA LYS A 89 18.71 1.37 -14.74
C LYS A 89 18.82 2.90 -14.87
N GLY A 90 18.92 3.62 -13.75
CA GLY A 90 19.13 5.07 -13.77
C GLY A 90 17.86 5.91 -13.69
N ALA A 91 16.66 5.31 -13.70
CA ALA A 91 15.40 6.03 -13.67
C ALA A 91 14.37 5.37 -12.74
N PHE A 92 13.39 6.15 -12.28
CA PHE A 92 12.20 5.60 -11.65
C PHE A 92 11.21 5.17 -12.74
N THR A 93 10.83 3.91 -12.71
CA THR A 93 9.89 3.31 -13.67
C THR A 93 8.70 2.73 -12.93
N ILE A 94 7.52 2.87 -13.54
CA ILE A 94 6.31 2.22 -13.03
C ILE A 94 6.50 0.71 -13.24
N PHE A 95 6.45 -0.05 -12.15
CA PHE A 95 6.52 -1.51 -12.22
C PHE A 95 5.16 -2.18 -11.95
N GLU A 96 4.25 -1.45 -11.30
CA GLU A 96 2.88 -1.87 -11.03
C GLU A 96 1.98 -0.64 -10.98
N ALA A 97 0.74 -0.78 -11.44
CA ALA A 97 -0.26 0.27 -11.36
C ALA A 97 -1.64 -0.33 -11.08
N MET A 98 -2.42 0.32 -10.23
CA MET A 98 -3.79 -0.08 -9.89
C MET A 98 -4.71 1.13 -10.01
N ALA A 99 -5.90 0.92 -10.53
CA ALA A 99 -6.99 1.89 -10.44
C ALA A 99 -8.12 1.31 -9.59
N HIS A 100 -8.69 2.13 -8.73
CA HIS A 100 -9.87 1.79 -7.94
C HIS A 100 -10.91 2.90 -8.11
N THR A 101 -12.17 2.50 -8.26
CA THR A 101 -13.32 3.39 -8.40
C THR A 101 -14.34 3.00 -7.35
N LYS A 102 -14.94 4.02 -6.74
CA LYS A 102 -16.01 3.86 -5.75
C LYS A 102 -17.34 3.50 -6.40
#